data_AF-A0ABD0QMB9-F1
#
_entry.id   AF-A0ABD0QMB9-F1
#
_cell.length_a   1.000
_cell.length_b   1.000
_cell.length_c   1.000
_cell.angle_alpha   90.00
_cell.angle_beta   90.00
_cell.angle_gamma   90.00
#
_symmetry.space_group_name_H-M   'P 1'
#
loop_
_entity.id
_entity.type
_entity.pdbx_description
1 polymer ?
#
loop_
_entity_poly.entity_id
_entity_poly.type
_entity_poly.pdbx_seq_one_letter_code
_entity_poly.pdbx_strand_id
1 'polypeptide(L)'
;PNITVYRQMEDRENVIVLCKFAEMFGMTYRRQSFDLFVDSELNYTMELLECSSSDSLEICVFMVTVSPPASFTCVHEFGLNIRNRRSQTYNYSG
;
A
#
# COMPACT_ATOMS: atom_id res chain seq x y z
N PRO A 1 2.89 -8.87 1.33
CA PRO A 1 2.25 -7.65 1.88
C PRO A 1 0.83 -8.01 2.30
N ASN A 2 0.35 -7.44 3.38
CA ASN A 2 -1.05 -7.50 3.76
C ASN A 2 -1.66 -6.13 3.54
N ILE A 3 -2.87 -6.11 2.99
CA ILE A 3 -3.61 -4.90 2.69
C ILE A 3 -4.90 -4.89 3.50
N THR A 4 -5.18 -3.76 4.12
CA THR A 4 -6.46 -3.50 4.80
C THR A 4 -7.00 -2.18 4.30
N VAL A 5 -8.28 -2.15 3.93
CA VAL A 5 -8.94 -0.94 3.41
C VAL A 5 -10.09 -0.57 4.34
N TYR A 6 -10.06 0.67 4.85
CA TYR A 6 -11.12 1.23 5.68
C TYR A 6 -11.87 2.31 4.89
N ARG A 7 -13.18 2.16 4.79
CA ARG A 7 -14.05 3.15 4.16
C ARG A 7 -14.46 4.21 5.18
N GLN A 8 -14.30 5.49 4.87
CA GLN A 8 -14.92 6.54 5.67
C GLN A 8 -16.43 6.60 5.37
N MET A 9 -17.26 6.63 6.43
CA MET A 9 -18.71 6.58 6.30
C MET A 9 -19.32 7.94 5.86
N GLU A 10 -18.66 9.04 6.22
CA GLU A 10 -19.14 10.40 5.90
C GLU A 10 -18.86 10.79 4.44
N ASP A 11 -17.73 10.34 3.89
CA ASP A 11 -17.35 10.59 2.51
C ASP A 11 -16.99 9.25 1.85
N ARG A 12 -17.86 8.77 0.96
CA ARG A 12 -17.76 7.46 0.30
C ARG A 12 -16.57 7.34 -0.64
N GLU A 13 -15.92 8.46 -0.94
CA GLU A 13 -14.77 8.55 -1.82
C GLU A 13 -13.45 8.46 -1.04
N ASN A 14 -13.44 8.80 0.26
CA ASN A 14 -12.23 8.72 1.07
C ASN A 14 -12.06 7.33 1.69
N VAL A 15 -10.98 6.66 1.31
CA VAL A 15 -10.58 5.37 1.87
C VAL A 15 -9.19 5.47 2.48
N ILE A 16 -8.99 4.78 3.61
CA ILE A 16 -7.69 4.61 4.23
C ILE A 16 -7.17 3.23 3.87
N VAL A 17 -6.04 3.17 3.17
CA VAL A 17 -5.38 1.94 2.78
C VAL A 17 -4.16 1.74 3.67
N LEU A 18 -4.17 0.65 4.45
CA LEU A 18 -3.05 0.24 5.29
C LEU A 18 -2.32 -0.92 4.61
N CYS A 19 -1.05 -0.67 4.27
CA CYS A 19 -0.13 -1.66 3.75
C CYS A 19 0.81 -2.12 4.87
N LYS A 20 0.77 -3.41 5.19
CA LYS A 20 1.67 -4.04 6.15
C LYS A 20 2.65 -4.96 5.42
N PHE A 21 3.93 -4.71 5.58
CA PHE A 21 5.00 -5.49 4.99
C PHE A 21 5.78 -6.20 6.10
N ALA A 22 5.88 -7.53 6.00
CA ALA A 22 6.79 -8.27 6.86
C ALA A 22 8.22 -7.96 6.43
N GLU A 23 9.00 -7.38 7.34
CA GLU A 23 10.43 -7.19 7.12
C GLU A 23 11.11 -8.56 7.10
N MET A 24 11.97 -8.78 6.12
CA MET A 24 12.80 -9.98 6.12
C MET A 24 13.96 -9.75 7.09
N PHE A 25 13.86 -10.33 8.29
CA PHE A 25 14.95 -10.37 9.25
C PHE A 25 16.29 -10.72 8.58
N GLY A 26 17.30 -9.88 8.81
CA GLY A 26 18.70 -10.19 8.52
C GLY A 26 19.21 -9.86 7.11
N MET A 27 18.41 -9.23 6.23
CA MET A 27 18.93 -8.82 4.92
C MET A 27 19.11 -7.31 4.85
N THR A 28 20.40 -6.92 4.84
CA THR A 28 20.98 -5.62 4.48
C THR A 28 20.68 -5.23 3.03
N TYR A 29 19.43 -5.31 2.60
CA TYR A 29 19.02 -4.72 1.33
C TYR A 29 18.91 -3.21 1.53
N ARG A 30 20.02 -2.50 1.25
CA ARG A 30 20.08 -1.03 1.22
C ARG A 30 19.09 -0.36 0.25
N ARG A 31 18.33 -1.14 -0.52
CA ARG A 31 17.24 -0.68 -1.39
C ARG A 31 16.01 -1.54 -1.15
N GLN A 32 15.07 -0.98 -0.42
CA GLN A 32 13.68 -1.44 -0.36
C GLN A 32 12.80 -0.25 -0.73
N SER A 33 11.67 -0.51 -1.38
CA SER A 33 10.60 0.47 -1.55
C SER A 33 9.27 -0.15 -1.15
N PHE A 34 8.43 0.68 -0.54
CA PHE A 34 7.11 0.32 -0.06
C PHE A 34 6.13 1.32 -0.66
N ASP A 35 5.32 0.85 -1.59
CA ASP A 35 4.46 1.72 -2.39
C ASP A 35 3.03 1.20 -2.45
N LEU A 36 2.11 2.09 -2.77
CA LEU A 36 0.72 1.78 -3.09
C LEU A 36 0.44 2.15 -4.55
N PHE A 37 -0.05 1.20 -5.33
CA PHE A 37 -0.58 1.44 -6.67
C PHE A 37 -2.10 1.43 -6.64
N VAL A 38 -2.72 2.41 -7.30
CA VAL A 38 -4.18 2.52 -7.43
C VAL A 38 -4.53 2.35 -8.90
N ASP A 39 -5.42 1.41 -9.19
CA ASP A 39 -6.01 1.21 -10.51
C ASP A 39 -7.47 1.65 -10.47
N SER A 40 -7.82 2.69 -11.24
CA SER A 40 -9.15 3.29 -11.28
C SER A 40 -9.37 3.90 -12.65
N GLU A 41 -10.56 3.72 -13.22
CA GLU A 41 -10.94 4.39 -14.47
C GLU A 41 -11.19 5.89 -14.27
N LEU A 42 -11.54 6.28 -13.04
CA LEU A 42 -11.78 7.65 -12.64
C LEU A 42 -10.54 8.25 -11.98
N ASN A 43 -10.49 9.58 -11.94
CA ASN A 43 -9.44 10.31 -11.24
C ASN A 43 -9.44 9.95 -9.75
N TYR A 44 -8.25 9.78 -9.20
CA TYR A 44 -8.04 9.57 -7.78
C TYR A 44 -6.95 10.51 -7.27
N THR A 45 -6.98 10.78 -5.97
CA THR A 45 -5.87 11.40 -5.24
C THR A 45 -5.33 10.40 -4.23
N MET A 46 -4.03 10.49 -3.94
CA MET A 46 -3.38 9.63 -2.97
C MET A 46 -2.38 10.45 -2.17
N GLU A 47 -2.46 10.33 -0.85
CA GLU A 47 -1.57 10.96 0.10
C GLU A 47 -0.98 9.90 1.02
N LEU A 48 0.35 9.90 1.18
CA LEU A 48 1.02 9.10 2.19
C LEU A 48 0.90 9.83 3.53
N LEU A 49 0.17 9.26 4.48
CA LEU A 49 0.01 9.86 5.82
C LEU A 49 1.20 9.54 6.71
N GLU A 50 1.57 8.26 6.80
CA GLU A 50 2.65 7.81 7.67
C GLU A 50 3.22 6.48 7.16
N CYS A 51 4.55 6.31 7.27
CA CYS A 51 5.20 5.01 7.27
C CYS A 51 5.95 4.86 8.59
N SER A 52 5.76 3.71 9.24
CA SER A 52 6.41 3.37 10.49
C SER A 52 7.14 2.04 10.33
N SER A 53 8.41 2.04 10.73
CA SER A 53 9.26 0.87 10.80
C SER A 53 9.33 0.39 12.26
N SER A 54 9.07 -0.89 12.48
CA SER A 54 9.36 -1.60 13.74
C SER A 54 10.23 -2.82 13.41
N ASP A 55 10.87 -3.42 14.42
CA ASP A 55 11.91 -4.47 14.28
C ASP A 55 11.61 -5.66 13.33
N SER A 56 10.36 -5.84 12.87
CA SER A 56 9.99 -6.89 11.92
C SER A 56 8.90 -6.49 10.91
N LEU A 57 8.46 -5.23 10.93
CA LEU A 57 7.29 -4.79 10.20
C LEU A 57 7.45 -3.35 9.73
N GLU A 58 7.23 -3.14 8.44
CA GLU A 58 6.97 -1.83 7.87
C GLU A 58 5.45 -1.67 7.69
N ILE A 59 4.90 -0.57 8.18
CA ILE A 59 3.48 -0.24 8.02
C ILE A 59 3.36 1.15 7.39
N CYS A 60 2.75 1.23 6.21
CA CYS A 60 2.45 2.48 5.54
C CYS A 60 0.94 2.69 5.43
N VAL A 61 0.49 3.90 5.73
CA VAL A 61 -0.91 4.32 5.72
C VAL A 61 -1.09 5.38 4.65
N PHE A 62 -2.00 5.11 3.72
CA PHE A 62 -2.33 6.01 2.62
C PHE A 62 -3.79 6.47 2.74
N MET A 63 -4.04 7.75 2.53
CA MET A 63 -5.36 8.27 2.29
C MET A 63 -5.58 8.35 0.78
N VAL A 64 -6.63 7.73 0.28
CA VAL A 64 -6.96 7.71 -1.15
C VAL A 64 -8.38 8.26 -1.31
N THR A 65 -8.53 9.29 -2.13
CA THR A 65 -9.85 9.75 -2.58
C THR A 65 -10.11 9.14 -3.94
N VAL A 66 -11.05 8.21 -4.03
CA VAL A 66 -11.39 7.48 -5.26
C VAL A 66 -12.83 7.01 -5.25
N SER A 67 -13.50 7.14 -6.39
CA SER A 67 -14.82 6.55 -6.59
C SER A 67 -14.66 5.08 -7.04
N PRO A 68 -15.45 4.14 -6.49
CA PRO A 68 -15.45 2.76 -6.98
C PRO A 68 -15.99 2.67 -8.41
N PRO A 69 -15.58 1.68 -9.21
CA PRO A 69 -14.66 0.59 -8.86
C PRO A 69 -13.19 1.01 -8.94
N ALA A 70 -12.40 0.57 -7.96
CA ALA A 70 -10.95 0.78 -7.94
C ALA A 70 -10.24 -0.45 -7.39
N SER A 71 -8.93 -0.57 -7.61
CA SER A 71 -8.10 -1.62 -7.01
C SER A 71 -6.86 -1.01 -6.37
N PHE A 72 -6.53 -1.50 -5.18
CA PHE A 72 -5.38 -1.04 -4.40
C PHE A 72 -4.34 -2.14 -4.33
N THR A 73 -3.10 -1.86 -4.68
CA THR A 73 -2.01 -2.84 -4.67
C THR A 73 -0.85 -2.36 -3.83
N CYS A 74 -0.64 -2.96 -2.66
CA CYS A 74 0.57 -2.73 -1.87
C CYS A 74 1.74 -3.45 -2.54
N VAL A 75 2.83 -2.73 -2.83
CA VAL A 75 4.03 -3.25 -3.50
C VAL A 75 5.23 -3.09 -2.59
N HIS A 76 5.98 -4.18 -2.44
CA HIS A 76 7.30 -4.20 -1.80
C HIS A 76 8.34 -4.65 -2.82
N GLU A 77 9.21 -3.73 -3.22
CA GLU A 77 10.38 -4.03 -4.05
C GLU A 77 11.64 -4.09 -3.19
N PHE A 78 12.47 -5.11 -3.39
CA PHE A 78 13.73 -5.27 -2.67
C PHE A 78 14.80 -5.98 -3.52
N GLY A 79 16.07 -5.69 -3.22
CA GLY A 79 17.22 -6.33 -3.85
C GLY A 79 18.15 -5.37 -4.61
N LEU A 80 19.38 -5.82 -4.87
CA LEU A 80 20.42 -5.02 -5.54
C LEU A 80 20.59 -5.32 -7.04
N ASN A 81 20.38 -6.58 -7.47
CA ASN A 81 20.60 -7.03 -8.86
C ASN A 81 19.41 -7.77 -9.50
N ILE A 82 18.58 -8.42 -8.68
CA ILE A 82 17.31 -9.03 -9.09
C ILE A 82 16.25 -8.30 -8.27
N ARG A 83 15.43 -7.47 -8.91
CA ARG A 83 14.32 -6.81 -8.24
C ARG A 83 13.31 -7.87 -7.85
N ASN A 84 13.33 -8.29 -6.60
CA ASN A 84 12.28 -9.11 -6.04
C ASN A 84 11.10 -8.19 -5.74
N ARG A 85 9.92 -8.56 -6.23
CA ARG A 85 8.68 -7.81 -6.03
C ARG A 85 7.67 -8.71 -5.34
N ARG A 86 7.13 -8.23 -4.24
CA ARG A 86 5.98 -8.84 -3.56
C ARG A 86 4.84 -7.85 -3.58
N SER A 87 3.67 -8.26 -4.04
CA SER A 87 2.50 -7.39 -4.07
C SER A 87 1.25 -8.10 -3.57
N GLN A 88 0.30 -7.31 -3.07
CA GLN A 88 -1.03 -7.79 -2.70
C GLN A 88 -2.06 -6.76 -3.16
N THR A 89 -3.08 -7.24 -3.87
CA THR A 89 -4.16 -6.41 -4.42
C THR A 89 -5.45 -6.61 -3.64
N TYR A 90 -6.21 -5.53 -3.47
CA TYR A 90 -7.57 -5.48 -2.96
C TYR A 90 -8.47 -4.79 -3.98
N ASN A 91 -9.57 -5.43 -4.36
CA ASN A 91 -10.56 -4.86 -5.28
C ASN A 91 -11.64 -4.16 -4.47
N TYR A 92 -11.85 -2.87 -4.73
CA TYR A 92 -12.82 -2.01 -4.08
C TYR A 92 -14.01 -1.74 -5.00
N SER A 93 -15.14 -2.36 -4.69
CA SER A 93 -16.37 -2.28 -5.49
C SER A 93 -17.46 -1.37 -4.92
N GLY A 94 -17.21 -0.68 -3.79
CA GLY A 94 -18.16 0.22 -3.15
C GLY A 94 -19.14 -0.42 -2.17
#